data_AF-A0A5N5NZB4-F1
#
_entry.id   AF-A0A5N5NZB4-F1
#
_cell.length_a   1.000
_cell.length_b   1.000
_cell.length_c   1.000
_cell.angle_alpha   90.00
_cell.angle_beta   90.00
_cell.angle_gamma   90.00
#
_symmetry.space_group_name_H-M   'P 1'
#
loop_
_entity.id
_entity.type
_entity.pdbx_description
1 polymer ?
#
loop_
_entity_poly.entity_id
_entity_poly.type
_entity_poly.pdbx_seq_one_letter_code
_entity_poly.pdbx_strand_id
1 'polypeptide(L)'
;MGAGLQLVGYSRAVVGGRREGWEVWVFGGLGVVLVAVFVLGTTRRRGGGGGKAVPFALVMFIGGVGWAMAHVKKEDRPGWGLWTPRVEIPAWLGVEGRSYTGLEVLGMAVGQLPLTTLNSVVAVSALAGDLVPEMRVTVTGLGFSVAGMNLVGCWFGAMPMCHGAGGLAAQWRFGARSGASVVCLGLLKLGLGLVFGDSLVGVIDKFPGAVLGVMVLGAGLELTRVAVGVNEDAMDLWEDDEEEGEDDGVVTMRRKKRVLDEDERAERWMVMLVTMAGIVAFRNDAMGFAGGMVCYWFYRLAAWWERRRQGEVHL
;
A
#
# COMPACT_ATOMS: atom_id res chain seq x y z
N MET A 1 -0.87 3.44 13.47
CA MET A 1 0.22 3.48 12.46
C MET A 1 -0.13 2.49 11.37
N GLY A 2 -0.11 2.89 10.10
CA GLY A 2 -0.37 1.97 8.99
C GLY A 2 0.59 0.77 8.98
N ALA A 3 0.17 -0.36 8.41
CA ALA A 3 0.95 -1.60 8.36
C ALA A 3 2.36 -1.40 7.76
N GLY A 4 2.51 -0.49 6.79
CA GLY A 4 3.81 -0.13 6.21
C GLY A 4 4.75 0.57 7.20
N LEU A 5 4.26 1.51 8.01
CA LEU A 5 5.05 2.15 9.08
C LEU A 5 5.38 1.17 10.20
N GLN A 6 4.47 0.25 10.53
CA GLN A 6 4.75 -0.82 11.49
C GLN A 6 5.81 -1.80 10.98
N LEU A 7 5.79 -2.14 9.69
CA LEU A 7 6.83 -2.94 9.03
C LEU A 7 8.19 -2.22 9.04
N VAL A 8 8.23 -0.93 8.76
CA VAL A 8 9.46 -0.12 8.87
C VAL A 8 9.96 -0.04 10.32
N GLY A 9 9.03 0.09 11.27
CA GLY A 9 9.33 0.03 12.70
C GLY A 9 9.88 -1.33 13.12
N TYR A 10 9.32 -2.43 12.60
CA TYR A 10 9.78 -3.80 12.83
C TYR A 10 11.16 -4.03 12.21
N SER A 11 11.39 -3.59 10.96
CA SER A 11 12.73 -3.62 10.34
C SER A 11 13.74 -2.84 11.17
N ARG A 12 13.37 -1.68 11.73
CA ARG A 12 14.25 -0.90 12.61
C ARG A 12 14.48 -1.58 13.96
N ALA A 13 13.50 -2.26 14.54
CA ALA A 13 13.67 -3.04 15.77
C ALA A 13 14.57 -4.28 15.55
N VAL A 14 14.46 -4.91 14.38
CA VAL A 14 15.30 -6.06 13.99
C VAL A 14 16.73 -5.64 13.63
N VAL A 15 16.92 -4.47 13.02
CA VAL A 15 18.25 -3.90 12.73
C VAL A 15 18.87 -3.21 13.95
N GLY A 16 18.04 -2.65 14.84
CA GLY A 16 18.44 -1.90 16.04
C GLY A 16 18.53 -2.72 17.32
N GLY A 17 18.10 -3.99 17.31
CA GLY A 17 18.41 -4.93 18.38
C GLY A 17 19.92 -5.12 18.45
N ARG A 18 20.51 -4.96 19.65
CA ARG A 18 21.96 -5.01 19.94
C ARG A 18 22.67 -6.13 19.16
N ARG A 19 23.14 -5.82 17.96
CA ARG A 19 24.02 -6.66 17.15
C ARG A 19 25.38 -6.01 17.14
N GLU A 20 26.41 -6.78 17.45
CA GLU A 20 27.79 -6.30 17.48
C GLU A 20 28.19 -5.75 16.11
N GLY A 21 29.08 -4.74 16.11
CA GLY A 21 29.31 -3.85 14.98
C GLY A 21 29.58 -4.54 13.63
N TRP A 22 30.19 -5.73 13.60
CA TRP A 22 30.48 -6.47 12.37
C TRP A 22 29.24 -7.12 11.74
N GLU A 23 28.26 -7.55 12.53
CA GLU A 23 27.02 -8.15 12.02
C GLU A 23 26.19 -7.12 11.25
N VAL A 24 26.22 -5.86 11.68
CA VAL A 24 25.56 -4.76 10.98
C VAL A 24 26.17 -4.54 9.59
N TRP A 25 27.49 -4.66 9.45
CA TRP A 25 28.18 -4.54 8.15
C TRP A 25 27.94 -5.75 7.25
N VAL A 26 27.89 -6.97 7.81
CA VAL A 26 27.64 -8.19 7.02
C VAL A 26 26.17 -8.26 6.57
N PHE A 27 25.21 -8.09 7.48
CA PHE A 27 23.79 -8.13 7.13
C PHE A 27 23.34 -6.87 6.39
N GLY A 28 23.90 -5.70 6.71
CA GLY A 28 23.68 -4.45 5.97
C GLY A 28 24.30 -4.50 4.58
N GLY A 29 25.54 -4.99 4.45
CA GLY A 29 26.22 -5.17 3.16
C GLY A 29 25.52 -6.20 2.27
N LEU A 30 25.09 -7.33 2.83
CA LEU A 30 24.25 -8.30 2.13
C LEU A 30 22.93 -7.66 1.70
N GLY A 31 22.30 -6.88 2.57
CA GLY A 31 21.09 -6.11 2.25
C GLY A 31 21.30 -5.16 1.06
N VAL A 32 22.41 -4.40 1.05
CA VAL A 32 22.76 -3.49 -0.05
C VAL A 32 22.99 -4.25 -1.36
N VAL A 33 23.70 -5.38 -1.32
CA VAL A 33 23.90 -6.23 -2.51
C VAL A 33 22.57 -6.78 -3.02
N LEU A 34 21.70 -7.25 -2.14
CA LEU A 34 20.37 -7.76 -2.50
C LEU A 34 19.47 -6.66 -3.09
N VAL A 35 19.52 -5.45 -2.55
CA VAL A 35 18.83 -4.28 -3.11
C VAL A 35 19.40 -3.92 -4.48
N ALA A 36 20.73 -3.88 -4.63
CA ALA A 36 21.37 -3.60 -5.91
C ALA A 36 20.99 -4.65 -6.96
N VAL A 37 20.99 -5.94 -6.60
CA VAL A 37 20.55 -7.03 -7.49
C VAL A 37 19.05 -6.90 -7.82
N PHE A 38 18.20 -6.55 -6.85
CA PHE A 38 16.77 -6.30 -7.11
C PHE A 38 16.55 -5.15 -8.10
N VAL A 39 17.19 -4.00 -7.85
CA VAL A 39 17.08 -2.80 -8.69
C VAL A 39 17.68 -3.05 -10.08
N LEU A 40 18.83 -3.70 -10.17
CA LEU A 40 19.46 -4.02 -11.45
C LEU A 40 18.67 -5.09 -12.22
N GLY A 41 18.12 -6.09 -11.52
CA GLY A 41 17.31 -7.15 -12.13
C GLY A 41 15.97 -6.64 -12.68
N THR A 42 15.39 -5.62 -12.04
CA THR A 42 14.13 -4.99 -12.49
C THR A 42 14.36 -3.93 -13.56
N THR A 43 15.46 -3.16 -13.51
CA THR A 43 15.76 -2.09 -14.50
C THR A 43 16.34 -2.64 -15.81
N ARG A 44 17.24 -3.63 -15.77
CA ARG A 44 17.97 -4.12 -16.95
C ARG A 44 17.11 -4.85 -18.00
N ARG A 45 15.87 -5.24 -17.65
CA ARG A 45 14.97 -6.02 -18.52
C ARG A 45 13.93 -5.20 -19.28
N ARG A 46 13.82 -3.90 -19.01
CA ARG A 46 12.88 -3.01 -19.73
C ARG A 46 13.42 -2.49 -21.07
N GLY A 47 14.70 -2.75 -21.37
CA GLY A 47 15.41 -2.28 -22.58
C GLY A 47 15.45 -3.24 -23.79
N GLY A 48 14.51 -4.18 -23.96
CA GLY A 48 14.33 -4.87 -25.25
C GLY A 48 14.83 -6.31 -25.38
N GLY A 49 14.49 -7.21 -24.46
CA GLY A 49 14.73 -8.65 -24.66
C GLY A 49 13.70 -9.53 -23.97
N GLY A 50 12.96 -10.34 -24.74
CA GLY A 50 11.86 -11.23 -24.31
C GLY A 50 12.24 -12.41 -23.39
N GLY A 51 13.14 -12.20 -22.43
CA GLY A 51 13.48 -13.20 -21.41
C GLY A 51 12.40 -13.31 -20.33
N LYS A 52 12.08 -14.54 -19.91
CA LYS A 52 11.14 -14.81 -18.80
C LYS A 52 11.62 -14.10 -17.52
N ALA A 53 10.76 -13.29 -16.91
CA ALA A 53 11.06 -12.56 -15.69
C ALA A 53 11.27 -13.55 -14.53
N VAL A 54 12.46 -13.52 -13.91
CA VAL A 54 12.70 -14.25 -12.66
C VAL A 54 11.97 -13.48 -11.55
N PRO A 55 11.04 -14.11 -10.80
CA PRO A 55 10.27 -13.44 -9.77
C PRO A 55 11.14 -13.25 -8.53
N PHE A 56 12.04 -12.26 -8.54
CA PHE A 56 13.04 -12.06 -7.49
C PHE A 56 12.42 -11.98 -6.08
N ALA A 57 11.30 -11.25 -5.93
CA ALA A 57 10.60 -11.17 -4.66
C ALA A 57 10.12 -12.56 -4.16
N LEU A 58 9.69 -13.44 -5.07
CA LEU A 58 9.29 -14.81 -4.74
C LEU A 58 10.50 -15.67 -4.38
N VAL A 59 11.60 -15.55 -5.11
CA VAL A 59 12.86 -16.28 -4.81
C VAL A 59 13.38 -15.87 -3.44
N MET A 60 13.40 -14.57 -3.15
CA MET A 60 13.79 -14.02 -1.84
C MET A 60 12.86 -14.49 -0.73
N PHE A 61 11.55 -14.50 -0.97
CA PHE A 61 10.56 -15.00 0.00
C PHE A 61 10.79 -16.48 0.31
N ILE A 62 10.92 -17.33 -0.72
CA ILE A 62 11.17 -18.77 -0.55
C ILE A 62 12.49 -19.00 0.17
N GLY A 63 13.55 -18.27 -0.20
CA GLY A 63 14.85 -18.34 0.49
C GLY A 63 14.75 -17.91 1.95
N GLY A 64 13.99 -16.85 2.25
CA GLY A 64 13.73 -16.38 3.61
C GLY A 64 12.95 -17.39 4.45
N VAL A 65 11.94 -18.04 3.87
CA VAL A 65 11.22 -19.15 4.51
C VAL A 65 12.15 -20.34 4.76
N GLY A 66 12.98 -20.73 3.79
CA GLY A 66 13.97 -21.79 3.96
C GLY A 66 14.98 -21.49 5.08
N TRP A 67 15.46 -20.25 5.16
CA TRP A 67 16.30 -19.78 6.26
C TRP A 67 15.59 -19.88 7.61
N ALA A 68 14.35 -19.41 7.68
CA ALA A 68 13.55 -19.43 8.90
C ALA A 68 13.33 -20.88 9.39
N MET A 69 12.98 -21.79 8.48
CA MET A 69 12.80 -23.21 8.77
C MET A 69 14.09 -23.91 9.23
N ALA A 70 15.26 -23.46 8.76
CA ALA A 70 16.54 -23.99 9.22
C ALA A 70 16.93 -23.51 10.64
N HIS A 71 16.46 -22.33 11.05
CA HIS A 71 16.84 -21.68 12.31
C HIS A 71 15.76 -21.70 13.40
N VAL A 72 14.57 -22.21 13.10
CA VAL A 72 13.53 -22.43 14.10
C VAL A 72 13.92 -23.62 14.98
N LYS A 73 13.75 -23.47 16.30
CA LYS A 73 14.00 -24.54 17.26
C LYS A 73 13.06 -25.72 16.96
N LYS A 74 13.48 -26.95 17.27
CA LYS A 74 12.68 -28.14 16.99
C LYS A 74 11.29 -28.10 17.65
N GLU A 75 11.21 -27.48 18.83
CA GLU A 75 9.99 -27.27 19.62
C GLU A 75 9.04 -26.23 18.98
N ASP A 76 9.59 -25.24 18.27
CA ASP A 76 8.84 -24.13 17.65
C ASP A 76 8.55 -24.39 16.16
N ARG A 77 8.81 -25.60 15.65
CA ARG A 77 8.53 -25.96 14.26
C ARG A 77 7.01 -26.04 14.03
N PRO A 78 6.54 -25.76 12.80
CA PRO A 78 5.12 -25.90 12.46
C PRO A 78 4.65 -27.32 12.78
N GLY A 79 3.77 -27.41 13.76
CA GLY A 79 3.15 -28.65 14.22
C GLY A 79 1.67 -28.65 13.89
N TRP A 80 1.05 -29.82 14.00
CA TRP A 80 -0.41 -29.92 13.94
C TRP A 80 -0.97 -29.26 15.20
N GLY A 81 -1.49 -28.05 15.03
CA GLY A 81 -2.02 -27.22 16.10
C GLY A 81 -3.28 -26.55 15.57
N LEU A 82 -4.43 -27.18 15.84
CA LEU A 82 -5.71 -26.59 15.46
C LEU A 82 -5.85 -25.21 16.09
N TRP A 83 -6.08 -24.19 15.26
CA TRP A 83 -6.32 -22.84 15.75
C TRP A 83 -7.58 -22.82 16.63
N THR A 84 -7.46 -22.17 17.78
CA THR A 84 -8.58 -21.95 18.71
C THR A 84 -9.08 -20.51 18.57
N PRO A 85 -10.36 -20.28 18.23
CA PRO A 85 -10.90 -18.94 18.15
C PRO A 85 -10.87 -18.28 19.53
N ARG A 86 -10.32 -17.08 19.59
CA ARG A 86 -10.35 -16.21 20.77
C ARG A 86 -11.03 -14.91 20.39
N VAL A 87 -11.84 -14.39 21.29
CA VAL A 87 -12.44 -13.07 21.14
C VAL A 87 -11.52 -12.08 21.84
N GLU A 88 -10.97 -11.15 21.06
CA GLU A 88 -10.14 -10.06 21.55
C GLU A 88 -11.04 -8.90 21.95
N ILE A 89 -10.97 -8.51 23.23
CA ILE A 89 -11.71 -7.36 23.75
C ILE A 89 -10.87 -6.11 23.49
N PRO A 90 -11.42 -5.07 22.85
CA PRO A 90 -10.67 -3.85 22.58
C PRO A 90 -10.10 -3.22 23.86
N ALA A 91 -8.80 -2.95 23.85
CA ALA A 91 -8.07 -2.42 25.01
C ALA A 91 -8.60 -1.08 25.55
N TRP A 92 -9.28 -0.28 24.72
CA TRP A 92 -9.93 0.98 25.12
C TRP A 92 -11.18 0.79 26.00
N LEU A 93 -11.70 -0.44 26.10
CA LEU A 93 -12.74 -0.80 27.07
C LEU A 93 -12.17 -1.03 28.48
N GLY A 94 -10.86 -0.92 28.67
CA GLY A 94 -10.22 -0.87 29.99
C GLY A 94 -10.13 -2.22 30.72
N VAL A 95 -10.30 -3.35 30.02
CA VAL A 95 -10.44 -4.68 30.65
C VAL A 95 -9.11 -5.29 31.15
N GLU A 96 -7.96 -4.87 30.63
CA GLU A 96 -6.65 -5.52 30.90
C GLU A 96 -5.52 -4.60 31.38
N GLY A 97 -5.81 -3.44 31.98
CA GLY A 97 -4.77 -2.56 32.52
C GLY A 97 -3.87 -1.85 31.48
N ARG A 98 -4.03 -2.16 30.18
CA ARG A 98 -3.54 -1.38 29.03
C ARG A 98 -4.69 -0.51 28.51
N SER A 99 -5.01 0.55 29.22
CA SER A 99 -6.07 1.49 28.79
C SER A 99 -5.47 2.54 27.87
N TYR A 100 -5.76 2.45 26.57
CA TYR A 100 -5.58 3.60 25.67
C TYR A 100 -6.71 4.59 25.96
N THR A 101 -6.40 5.88 26.04
CA THR A 101 -7.47 6.87 26.16
C THR A 101 -8.29 6.90 24.87
N GLY A 102 -9.60 7.17 24.97
CA GLY A 102 -10.45 7.29 23.78
C GLY A 102 -9.93 8.32 22.76
N LEU A 103 -9.21 9.33 23.25
CA LEU A 103 -8.55 10.35 22.42
C LEU A 103 -7.38 9.78 21.59
N GLU A 104 -6.57 8.89 22.16
CA GLU A 104 -5.46 8.22 21.45
C GLU A 104 -5.98 7.31 20.34
N VAL A 105 -7.02 6.53 20.62
CA VAL A 105 -7.67 5.67 19.64
C VAL A 105 -8.29 6.49 18.51
N LEU A 106 -8.98 7.59 18.86
CA LEU A 106 -9.52 8.51 17.87
C LEU A 106 -8.41 9.13 17.01
N GLY A 107 -7.29 9.54 17.62
CA GLY A 107 -6.15 10.09 16.89
C GLY A 107 -5.57 9.10 15.86
N MET A 108 -5.46 7.82 16.23
CA MET A 108 -5.03 6.76 15.31
C MET A 108 -6.04 6.51 14.19
N ALA A 109 -7.34 6.51 14.51
CA ALA A 109 -8.41 6.32 13.54
C ALA A 109 -8.45 7.46 12.52
N VAL A 110 -8.36 8.71 12.98
CA VAL A 110 -8.38 9.92 12.13
C VAL A 110 -7.24 9.90 11.12
N GLY A 111 -6.03 9.48 11.50
CA GLY A 111 -4.92 9.36 10.55
C GLY A 111 -5.09 8.25 9.52
N GLN A 112 -5.82 7.19 9.86
CA GLN A 112 -6.01 6.04 8.99
C GLN A 112 -7.19 6.21 8.01
N LEU A 113 -8.12 7.13 8.29
CA LEU A 113 -9.27 7.42 7.44
C LEU A 113 -8.86 7.86 6.02
N PRO A 114 -8.00 8.88 5.82
CA PRO A 114 -7.57 9.28 4.49
C PRO A 114 -6.84 8.15 3.75
N LEU A 115 -5.92 7.47 4.42
CA LEU A 115 -5.11 6.42 3.80
C LEU A 115 -5.98 5.25 3.31
N THR A 116 -6.91 4.79 4.15
CA THR A 116 -7.80 3.67 3.80
C THR A 116 -8.77 4.10 2.72
N THR A 117 -9.37 5.28 2.82
CA THR A 117 -10.32 5.78 1.83
C THR A 117 -9.65 5.94 0.46
N LEU A 118 -8.48 6.58 0.42
CA LEU A 118 -7.79 6.84 -0.84
C LEU A 118 -7.23 5.54 -1.46
N ASN A 119 -6.45 4.77 -0.71
CA ASN A 119 -5.77 3.59 -1.24
C ASN A 119 -6.70 2.38 -1.43
N SER A 120 -7.67 2.22 -0.53
CA SER A 120 -8.45 0.98 -0.41
C SER A 120 -9.88 1.08 -0.91
N VAL A 121 -10.37 2.30 -1.14
CA VAL A 121 -11.73 2.54 -1.64
C VAL A 121 -11.67 3.26 -2.98
N VAL A 122 -11.16 4.48 -3.03
CA VAL A 122 -11.13 5.31 -4.25
C VAL A 122 -10.22 4.70 -5.31
N ALA A 123 -8.95 4.44 -4.99
CA ALA A 123 -8.00 3.88 -5.95
C ALA A 123 -8.38 2.46 -6.41
N VAL A 124 -8.96 1.64 -5.53
CA VAL A 124 -9.47 0.32 -5.89
C VAL A 124 -10.68 0.44 -6.82
N SER A 125 -11.62 1.34 -6.54
CA SER A 125 -12.79 1.58 -7.38
C SER A 125 -12.40 2.04 -8.78
N ALA A 126 -11.46 3.00 -8.87
CA ALA A 126 -10.96 3.51 -10.14
C ALA A 126 -10.25 2.40 -10.93
N LEU A 127 -9.30 1.70 -10.30
CA LEU A 127 -8.56 0.62 -10.95
C LEU A 127 -9.49 -0.54 -11.36
N ALA A 128 -10.50 -0.87 -10.57
CA ALA A 128 -11.46 -1.91 -10.94
C ALA A 128 -12.27 -1.51 -12.18
N GLY A 129 -12.65 -0.23 -12.31
CA GLY A 129 -13.31 0.29 -13.51
C GLY A 129 -12.43 0.21 -14.76
N ASP A 130 -11.12 0.44 -14.60
CA ASP A 130 -10.17 0.33 -15.72
C ASP A 130 -9.89 -1.13 -16.13
N LEU A 131 -9.81 -2.04 -15.15
CA LEU A 131 -9.49 -3.44 -15.41
C LEU A 131 -10.70 -4.27 -15.85
N VAL A 132 -11.88 -4.00 -15.29
CA VAL A 132 -13.12 -4.75 -15.55
C VAL A 132 -14.29 -3.78 -15.76
N PRO A 133 -14.35 -3.10 -16.92
CA PRO A 133 -15.37 -2.06 -17.19
C PRO A 133 -16.81 -2.59 -17.08
N GLU A 134 -16.99 -3.88 -17.35
CA GLU A 134 -18.26 -4.61 -17.27
C GLU A 134 -18.86 -4.62 -15.84
N MET A 135 -18.01 -4.50 -14.81
CA MET A 135 -18.42 -4.55 -13.40
C MET A 135 -18.46 -3.16 -12.76
N ARG A 136 -19.64 -2.77 -12.27
CA ARG A 136 -19.82 -1.53 -11.51
C ARG A 136 -19.36 -1.70 -10.07
N VAL A 137 -18.11 -1.34 -9.80
CA VAL A 137 -17.57 -1.24 -8.44
C VAL A 137 -17.74 0.18 -7.93
N THR A 138 -18.50 0.35 -6.84
CA THR A 138 -18.78 1.67 -6.25
C THR A 138 -17.92 1.92 -5.01
N VAL A 139 -17.54 3.19 -4.81
CA VAL A 139 -16.82 3.66 -3.61
C VAL A 139 -17.61 3.30 -2.34
N THR A 140 -18.92 3.52 -2.33
CA THR A 140 -19.79 3.19 -1.17
C THR A 140 -19.80 1.69 -0.88
N GLY A 141 -19.92 0.84 -1.90
CA GLY A 141 -19.91 -0.62 -1.73
C GLY A 141 -18.57 -1.14 -1.20
N LEU A 142 -17.45 -0.62 -1.73
CA LEU A 142 -16.11 -0.91 -1.21
C LEU A 142 -15.94 -0.42 0.23
N GLY A 143 -16.45 0.77 0.56
CA GLY A 143 -16.43 1.32 1.91
C GLY A 143 -17.15 0.43 2.92
N PHE A 144 -18.37 -0.03 2.60
CA PHE A 144 -19.10 -0.98 3.46
C PHE A 144 -18.39 -2.34 3.57
N SER A 145 -17.76 -2.82 2.50
CA SER A 145 -16.97 -4.05 2.54
C SER A 145 -15.77 -3.94 3.49
N VAL A 146 -15.01 -2.84 3.41
CA VAL A 146 -13.91 -2.55 4.35
C VAL A 146 -14.42 -2.40 5.77
N ALA A 147 -15.54 -1.71 5.98
CA ALA A 147 -16.13 -1.57 7.31
C ALA A 147 -16.52 -2.94 7.89
N GLY A 148 -17.20 -3.79 7.11
CA GLY A 148 -17.64 -5.12 7.54
C GLY A 148 -16.48 -6.04 7.90
N MET A 149 -15.43 -6.11 7.07
CA MET A 149 -14.28 -6.99 7.35
C MET A 149 -13.54 -6.58 8.62
N ASN A 150 -13.44 -5.28 8.92
CA ASN A 150 -12.78 -4.78 10.13
C ASN A 150 -13.68 -4.87 11.37
N LEU A 151 -14.98 -4.60 11.22
CA LEU A 151 -15.94 -4.69 12.32
C LEU A 151 -16.11 -6.13 12.80
N VAL A 152 -15.89 -7.13 11.94
CA VAL A 152 -15.91 -8.54 12.33
C VAL A 152 -14.51 -9.02 12.72
N GLY A 153 -13.52 -8.83 11.85
CA GLY A 153 -12.19 -9.42 12.01
C GLY A 153 -11.46 -8.97 13.27
N CYS A 154 -11.56 -7.69 13.63
CA CYS A 154 -10.82 -7.15 14.77
C CYS A 154 -11.24 -7.77 16.11
N TRP A 155 -12.48 -8.28 16.24
CA TRP A 155 -12.92 -9.00 17.45
C TRP A 155 -12.32 -10.40 17.57
N PHE A 156 -11.72 -10.93 16.51
CA PHE A 156 -11.04 -12.22 16.51
C PHE A 156 -9.51 -12.05 16.39
N GLY A 157 -9.00 -10.86 16.76
CA GLY A 157 -7.57 -10.55 16.73
C GLY A 157 -6.99 -10.29 15.34
N ALA A 158 -7.84 -10.11 14.32
CA ALA A 158 -7.33 -9.67 13.02
C ALA A 158 -6.78 -8.24 13.12
N MET A 159 -5.61 -8.00 12.54
CA MET A 159 -5.14 -6.64 12.29
C MET A 159 -6.07 -5.93 11.30
N PRO A 160 -6.17 -4.59 11.34
CA PRO A 160 -7.00 -3.86 10.40
C PRO A 160 -6.71 -4.23 8.94
N MET A 161 -7.76 -4.58 8.21
CA MET A 161 -7.72 -5.07 6.83
C MET A 161 -8.24 -4.02 5.86
N CYS A 162 -7.86 -4.13 4.60
CA CYS A 162 -8.40 -3.29 3.55
C CYS A 162 -8.33 -3.98 2.19
N HIS A 163 -9.03 -3.43 1.20
CA HIS A 163 -8.74 -3.75 -0.19
C HIS A 163 -7.47 -3.01 -0.63
N GLY A 164 -6.67 -3.58 -1.52
CA GLY A 164 -5.45 -2.92 -1.99
C GLY A 164 -5.42 -2.82 -3.50
N ALA A 165 -5.34 -1.59 -4.04
CA ALA A 165 -5.26 -1.39 -5.49
C ALA A 165 -4.03 -2.10 -6.07
N GLY A 166 -2.89 -2.04 -5.38
CA GLY A 166 -1.69 -2.80 -5.74
C GLY A 166 -1.87 -4.32 -5.71
N GLY A 167 -2.67 -4.84 -4.76
CA GLY A 167 -3.01 -6.26 -4.70
C GLY A 167 -3.88 -6.70 -5.87
N LEU A 168 -4.89 -5.90 -6.22
CA LEU A 168 -5.74 -6.11 -7.39
C LEU A 168 -4.92 -6.07 -8.69
N ALA A 169 -4.09 -5.04 -8.86
CA ALA A 169 -3.20 -4.88 -10.01
C ALA A 169 -2.24 -6.08 -10.16
N ALA A 170 -1.66 -6.55 -9.05
CA ALA A 170 -0.78 -7.70 -9.05
C ALA A 170 -1.50 -8.98 -9.50
N GLN A 171 -2.67 -9.28 -8.92
CA GLN A 171 -3.48 -10.43 -9.32
C GLN A 171 -3.82 -10.39 -10.80
N TRP A 172 -4.26 -9.22 -11.29
CA TRP A 172 -4.56 -9.02 -12.71
C TRP A 172 -3.34 -9.22 -13.61
N ARG A 173 -2.18 -8.70 -13.20
CA ARG A 173 -0.91 -8.85 -13.91
C ARG A 173 -0.43 -10.30 -13.98
N PHE A 174 -0.77 -11.12 -12.99
CA PHE A 174 -0.53 -12.57 -12.99
C PHE A 174 -1.63 -13.38 -13.72
N GLY A 175 -2.56 -12.70 -14.41
CA GLY A 175 -3.55 -13.36 -15.27
C GLY A 175 -4.88 -13.65 -14.59
N ALA A 176 -5.09 -13.25 -13.34
CA ALA A 176 -6.41 -13.37 -12.72
C ALA A 176 -7.42 -12.46 -13.45
N ARG A 177 -8.59 -13.01 -13.78
CA ARG A 177 -9.71 -12.29 -14.42
C ARG A 177 -11.01 -12.37 -13.62
N SER A 178 -10.98 -13.05 -12.48
CA SER A 178 -12.09 -13.17 -11.55
C SER A 178 -11.58 -13.18 -10.11
N GLY A 179 -12.50 -13.03 -9.15
CA GLY A 179 -12.20 -13.10 -7.72
C GLY A 179 -11.73 -14.48 -7.24
N ALA A 180 -11.80 -15.52 -8.07
CA ALA A 180 -11.42 -16.89 -7.71
C ALA A 180 -9.98 -16.99 -7.20
N SER A 181 -9.03 -16.26 -7.81
CA SER A 181 -7.63 -16.23 -7.35
C SER A 181 -7.51 -15.75 -5.89
N VAL A 182 -8.25 -14.69 -5.55
CA VAL A 182 -8.26 -14.11 -4.20
C VAL A 182 -8.92 -15.07 -3.21
N VAL A 183 -10.02 -15.71 -3.61
CA VAL A 183 -10.71 -16.74 -2.80
C VAL A 183 -9.80 -17.94 -2.54
N CYS A 184 -9.15 -18.49 -3.56
CA CYS A 184 -8.21 -19.61 -3.41
C CYS A 184 -7.04 -19.24 -2.50
N LEU A 185 -6.47 -18.05 -2.66
CA LEU A 185 -5.40 -17.57 -1.79
C LEU A 185 -5.87 -17.40 -0.34
N GLY A 186 -7.10 -16.88 -0.15
CA GLY A 186 -7.73 -16.75 1.16
C GLY A 186 -7.97 -18.10 1.82
N LEU A 187 -8.52 -19.06 1.09
CA LEU A 187 -8.77 -20.43 1.57
C LEU A 187 -7.46 -21.15 1.93
N LEU A 188 -6.42 -20.98 1.13
CA LEU A 188 -5.10 -21.55 1.42
C LEU A 188 -4.51 -20.96 2.70
N LYS A 189 -4.60 -19.64 2.89
CA LYS A 189 -4.15 -18.97 4.13
C LYS A 189 -4.97 -19.39 5.34
N LEU A 190 -6.29 -19.51 5.17
CA LEU A 190 -7.20 -19.97 6.21
C LEU A 190 -6.89 -21.42 6.59
N GLY A 191 -6.66 -22.30 5.62
CA GLY A 191 -6.24 -23.67 5.86
C GLY A 191 -4.91 -23.75 6.60
N LEU A 192 -3.93 -22.93 6.22
CA LEU A 192 -2.64 -22.83 6.90
C LEU A 192 -2.82 -22.37 8.36
N GLY A 193 -3.60 -21.32 8.58
CA GLY A 193 -3.91 -20.81 9.92
C GLY A 193 -4.66 -21.82 10.78
N LEU A 194 -5.65 -22.53 10.24
CA LEU A 194 -6.42 -23.52 10.99
C LEU A 194 -5.62 -24.77 11.33
N VAL A 195 -4.72 -25.23 10.45
CA VAL A 195 -3.97 -26.48 10.65
C VAL A 195 -2.72 -26.29 11.52
N PHE A 196 -2.02 -25.17 11.34
CA PHE A 196 -0.75 -24.92 12.02
C PHE A 196 -0.89 -23.91 13.17
N GLY A 197 -1.94 -23.08 13.19
CA GLY A 197 -2.23 -22.16 14.30
C GLY A 197 -1.02 -21.30 14.69
N ASP A 198 -0.78 -21.22 16.00
CA ASP A 198 0.31 -20.43 16.59
C ASP A 198 1.70 -20.97 16.23
N SER A 199 1.83 -22.22 15.76
CA SER A 199 3.14 -22.79 15.39
C SER A 199 3.77 -22.13 14.15
N LEU A 200 2.98 -21.41 13.33
CA LEU A 200 3.50 -20.59 12.24
C LEU A 200 4.27 -19.36 12.74
N VAL A 201 3.92 -18.86 13.93
CA VAL A 201 4.54 -17.66 14.51
C VAL A 201 6.04 -17.91 14.74
N GLY A 202 6.42 -19.12 15.19
CA GLY A 202 7.82 -19.49 15.37
C GLY A 202 8.66 -19.40 14.09
N VAL A 203 8.06 -19.68 12.92
CA VAL A 203 8.74 -19.51 11.62
C VAL A 203 8.79 -18.05 11.20
N ILE A 204 7.70 -17.30 11.40
CA ILE A 204 7.62 -15.87 11.07
C ILE A 204 8.66 -15.08 11.88
N ASP A 205 8.85 -15.40 13.16
CA ASP A 205 9.84 -14.77 14.05
C ASP A 205 11.29 -15.04 13.62
N LYS A 206 11.54 -16.12 12.87
CA LYS A 206 12.87 -16.44 12.30
C LYS A 206 13.04 -15.95 10.86
N PHE A 207 12.05 -15.31 10.27
CA PHE A 207 12.17 -14.74 8.94
C PHE A 207 13.25 -13.65 8.93
N PRO A 208 14.23 -13.70 8.01
CA PRO A 208 15.36 -12.79 8.03
C PRO A 208 14.92 -11.35 7.75
N GLY A 209 15.05 -10.47 8.76
CA GLY A 209 14.64 -9.06 8.66
C GLY A 209 15.33 -8.29 7.52
N ALA A 210 16.55 -8.68 7.13
CA ALA A 210 17.24 -8.11 5.98
C ALA A 210 16.52 -8.39 4.66
N VAL A 211 16.01 -9.61 4.46
CA VAL A 211 15.22 -9.98 3.27
C VAL A 211 13.91 -9.21 3.25
N LEU A 212 13.22 -9.14 4.40
CA LEU A 212 11.99 -8.36 4.55
C LEU A 212 12.23 -6.88 4.22
N GLY A 213 13.32 -6.30 4.74
CA GLY A 213 13.71 -4.91 4.47
C GLY A 213 13.98 -4.65 2.99
N VAL A 214 14.68 -5.56 2.30
CA VAL A 214 14.91 -5.47 0.84
C VAL A 214 13.59 -5.52 0.07
N MET A 215 12.68 -6.43 0.45
CA MET A 215 11.38 -6.55 -0.20
C MET A 215 10.52 -5.31 0.00
N VAL A 216 10.50 -4.75 1.21
CA VAL A 216 9.79 -3.50 1.53
C VAL A 216 10.38 -2.32 0.78
N LEU A 217 11.72 -2.20 0.71
CA LEU A 217 12.39 -1.18 -0.07
C LEU A 217 12.05 -1.31 -1.56
N GLY A 218 12.06 -2.53 -2.08
CA GLY A 218 11.71 -2.81 -3.47
C GLY A 218 10.27 -2.39 -3.81
N ALA A 219 9.32 -2.72 -2.94
CA ALA A 219 7.94 -2.24 -3.06
C ALA A 219 7.85 -0.71 -2.99
N GLY A 220 8.62 -0.08 -2.09
CA GLY A 220 8.72 1.38 -1.98
C GLY A 220 9.23 2.04 -3.26
N LEU A 221 10.30 1.51 -3.87
CA LEU A 221 10.85 2.03 -5.13
C LEU A 221 9.88 1.88 -6.30
N GLU A 222 9.14 0.78 -6.39
CA GLU A 222 8.10 0.62 -7.41
C GLU A 222 6.96 1.62 -7.20
N LEU A 223 6.54 1.87 -5.96
CA LEU A 223 5.54 2.91 -5.66
C LEU A 223 6.03 4.32 -6.00
N THR A 224 7.30 4.65 -5.70
CA THR A 224 7.89 5.94 -6.09
C THR A 224 7.91 6.13 -7.61
N ARG A 225 8.20 5.08 -8.38
CA ARG A 225 8.16 5.16 -9.86
C ARG A 225 6.75 5.43 -10.37
N VAL A 226 5.75 4.77 -9.79
CA VAL A 226 4.34 5.04 -10.14
C VAL A 226 3.97 6.48 -9.79
N ALA A 227 4.43 6.98 -8.64
CA ALA A 227 4.18 8.37 -8.23
C ALA A 227 4.78 9.39 -9.21
N VAL A 228 6.01 9.16 -9.70
CA VAL A 228 6.62 9.97 -10.78
C VAL A 228 5.77 9.91 -12.04
N GLY A 229 5.37 8.71 -12.46
CA GLY A 229 4.52 8.52 -13.64
C GLY A 229 3.18 9.26 -13.52
N VAL A 230 2.50 9.23 -12.37
CA VAL A 230 1.25 9.98 -12.16
C VAL A 230 1.45 11.49 -12.37
N ASN A 231 2.61 12.03 -11.97
CA ASN A 231 2.89 13.45 -12.12
C ASN A 231 3.35 13.87 -13.52
N GLU A 232 4.11 13.01 -14.22
CA GLU A 232 4.57 13.29 -15.60
C GLU A 232 3.47 13.01 -16.61
N ASP A 233 2.82 11.86 -16.48
CA ASP A 233 1.81 11.40 -17.41
C ASP A 233 0.42 11.87 -17.03
N ALA A 234 0.12 12.44 -15.87
CA ALA A 234 -1.27 12.81 -15.51
C ALA A 234 -2.30 11.67 -15.71
N MET A 235 -1.89 10.41 -15.54
CA MET A 235 -2.75 9.24 -15.85
C MET A 235 -4.06 9.19 -15.05
N ASP A 236 -4.15 9.98 -13.99
CA ASP A 236 -5.32 10.14 -13.14
C ASP A 236 -6.30 11.21 -13.65
N LEU A 237 -5.91 12.03 -14.62
CA LEU A 237 -6.72 13.12 -15.17
C LEU A 237 -7.19 12.79 -16.59
N TRP A 238 -8.45 12.39 -16.67
CA TRP A 238 -9.18 12.20 -17.91
C TRP A 238 -10.15 13.36 -18.08
N GLU A 239 -10.13 13.99 -19.25
CA GLU A 239 -11.14 14.95 -19.69
C GLU A 239 -12.07 14.23 -20.67
N ASP A 240 -13.37 14.40 -20.49
CA ASP A 240 -14.35 13.94 -21.47
C ASP A 240 -14.43 15.02 -22.57
N ASP A 241 -14.00 14.68 -23.79
CA ASP A 241 -14.11 15.54 -24.97
C ASP A 241 -15.40 15.16 -25.74
N GLU A 242 -16.21 16.17 -26.07
CA GLU A 242 -17.39 16.02 -26.93
C GLU A 242 -16.97 16.25 -28.39
N GLU A 243 -16.80 15.19 -29.17
CA GLU A 243 -16.71 15.31 -30.63
C GLU A 243 -18.12 15.23 -31.24
N GLU A 244 -18.60 16.33 -31.82
CA GLU A 244 -19.75 16.33 -32.74
C GLU A 244 -19.32 15.65 -34.04
N GLY A 245 -19.89 14.48 -34.35
CA GLY A 245 -19.63 13.79 -35.62
C GLY A 245 -20.14 14.60 -36.82
N GLU A 246 -19.26 14.82 -37.80
CA GLU A 246 -19.48 15.67 -38.99
C GLU A 246 -20.68 15.31 -39.89
N ASP A 247 -21.35 14.15 -39.69
CA ASP A 247 -22.41 13.71 -40.63
C ASP A 247 -23.65 13.04 -40.01
N ASP A 248 -23.81 12.97 -38.67
CA ASP A 248 -25.02 12.33 -38.09
C ASP A 248 -25.46 12.82 -36.69
N GLY A 249 -24.87 13.90 -36.15
CA GLY A 249 -25.30 14.48 -34.87
C GLY A 249 -25.15 13.57 -33.64
N VAL A 250 -24.49 12.41 -33.80
CA VAL A 250 -24.13 11.51 -32.70
C VAL A 250 -22.93 12.10 -31.98
N VAL A 251 -23.16 12.68 -30.80
CA VAL A 251 -22.09 13.12 -29.89
C VAL A 251 -21.42 11.88 -29.32
N THR A 252 -20.18 11.63 -29.75
CA THR A 252 -19.36 10.56 -29.17
C THR A 252 -18.47 11.14 -28.09
N MET A 253 -18.75 10.80 -26.84
CA MET A 253 -17.90 11.12 -25.69
C MET A 253 -16.60 10.32 -25.78
N ARG A 254 -15.47 11.00 -25.97
CA ARG A 254 -14.15 10.36 -25.99
C ARG A 254 -13.32 10.87 -24.82
N ARG A 255 -12.88 9.96 -23.93
CA ARG A 255 -11.92 10.30 -22.88
C ARG A 255 -10.58 10.64 -23.49
N LYS A 256 -10.15 11.88 -23.28
CA LYS A 256 -8.81 12.37 -23.63
C LYS A 256 -8.00 12.55 -22.34
N LYS A 257 -6.70 12.31 -22.46
CA LYS A 257 -5.76 12.46 -21.36
C LYS A 257 -5.40 13.94 -21.21
N ARG A 258 -5.64 14.53 -20.03
CA ARG A 258 -5.36 15.94 -19.80
C ARG A 258 -3.86 16.20 -19.86
N VAL A 259 -3.45 17.22 -20.62
CA VAL A 259 -2.06 17.66 -20.67
C VAL A 259 -1.85 18.67 -19.55
N LEU A 260 -0.88 18.40 -18.68
CA LEU A 260 -0.52 19.31 -17.59
C LEU A 260 0.49 20.35 -18.05
N ASP A 261 0.32 21.56 -17.55
CA ASP A 261 1.37 22.59 -17.63
C ASP A 261 2.54 22.28 -16.68
N GLU A 262 3.71 22.84 -16.96
CA GLU A 262 4.91 22.68 -16.12
C GLU A 262 4.66 23.18 -14.69
N ASP A 263 3.95 24.30 -14.54
CA ASP A 263 3.59 24.87 -13.25
C ASP A 263 2.64 23.94 -12.47
N GLU A 264 1.60 23.39 -13.12
CA GLU A 264 0.68 22.43 -12.49
C GLU A 264 1.41 21.14 -12.07
N ARG A 265 2.38 20.66 -12.87
CA ARG A 265 3.24 19.52 -12.50
C ARG A 265 4.10 19.81 -11.29
N ALA A 266 4.65 21.03 -11.18
CA ALA A 266 5.46 21.44 -10.04
C ALA A 266 4.62 21.56 -8.75
N GLU A 267 3.40 22.10 -8.85
CA GLU A 267 2.46 22.19 -7.73
C GLU A 267 2.08 20.80 -7.19
N ARG A 268 1.66 19.89 -8.08
CA ARG A 268 1.30 18.52 -7.72
C ARG A 268 2.47 17.76 -7.07
N TRP A 269 3.67 17.93 -7.62
CA TRP A 269 4.89 17.36 -7.05
C TRP A 269 5.18 17.91 -5.66
N MET A 270 5.02 19.22 -5.46
CA MET A 270 5.22 19.87 -4.17
C MET A 270 4.23 19.35 -3.12
N VAL A 271 2.95 19.25 -3.47
CA VAL A 271 1.91 18.70 -2.58
C VAL A 271 2.30 17.29 -2.12
N MET A 272 2.72 16.43 -3.06
CA MET A 272 3.16 15.07 -2.75
C MET A 272 4.40 15.04 -1.84
N LEU A 273 5.40 15.89 -2.11
CA LEU A 273 6.61 15.98 -1.28
C LEU A 273 6.30 16.47 0.12
N VAL A 274 5.43 17.48 0.27
CA VAL A 274 4.99 18.00 1.58
C VAL A 274 4.25 16.91 2.35
N THR A 275 3.37 16.15 1.69
CA THR A 275 2.70 15.00 2.31
C THR A 275 3.73 13.97 2.78
N MET A 276 4.63 13.51 1.91
CA MET A 276 5.64 12.52 2.24
C MET A 276 6.55 12.99 3.39
N ALA A 277 7.04 14.23 3.32
CA ALA A 277 7.89 14.82 4.35
C ALA A 277 7.16 14.90 5.70
N GLY A 278 5.88 15.30 5.70
CA GLY A 278 5.05 15.31 6.91
C GLY A 278 4.85 13.92 7.50
N ILE A 279 4.58 12.90 6.68
CA ILE A 279 4.48 11.50 7.15
C ILE A 279 5.80 11.07 7.79
N VAL A 280 6.94 11.33 7.14
CA VAL A 280 8.26 10.87 7.63
C VAL A 280 8.69 11.62 8.89
N ALA A 281 8.53 12.94 8.91
CA ALA A 281 8.97 13.79 10.02
C ALA A 281 8.17 13.51 11.30
N PHE A 282 6.84 13.40 11.18
CA PHE A 282 5.94 13.22 12.32
C PHE A 282 5.57 11.77 12.59
N ARG A 283 5.95 10.83 11.71
CA ARG A 283 5.56 9.42 11.75
C ARG A 283 4.05 9.23 11.92
N ASN A 284 3.28 10.13 11.30
CA ASN A 284 1.85 10.22 11.45
C ASN A 284 1.21 10.55 10.11
N ASP A 285 0.42 9.60 9.62
CA ASP A 285 -0.30 9.70 8.34
C ASP A 285 -1.26 10.90 8.32
N ALA A 286 -1.87 11.25 9.46
CA ALA A 286 -2.75 12.42 9.59
C ALA A 286 -1.99 13.73 9.35
N MET A 287 -0.79 13.86 9.93
CA MET A 287 0.02 15.07 9.83
C MET A 287 0.52 15.28 8.39
N GLY A 288 0.92 14.19 7.73
CA GLY A 288 1.28 14.24 6.32
C GLY A 288 0.10 14.63 5.42
N PHE A 289 -1.07 14.02 5.64
CA PHE A 289 -2.28 14.37 4.89
C PHE A 289 -2.66 15.85 5.10
N ALA A 290 -2.70 16.31 6.35
CA ALA A 290 -3.01 17.70 6.67
C ALA A 290 -2.01 18.68 6.02
N GLY A 291 -0.71 18.39 6.09
CA GLY A 291 0.33 19.18 5.44
C GLY A 291 0.15 19.28 3.92
N GLY A 292 -0.16 18.14 3.28
CA GLY A 292 -0.49 18.10 1.85
C GLY A 292 -1.71 18.93 1.49
N MET A 293 -2.79 18.79 2.26
CA MET A 293 -4.02 19.55 2.04
C MET A 293 -3.81 21.06 2.20
N VAL A 294 -3.03 21.48 3.20
CA VAL A 294 -2.68 22.90 3.39
C VAL A 294 -1.90 23.43 2.19
N CYS A 295 -0.91 22.66 1.70
CA CYS A 295 -0.14 23.01 0.51
C CYS A 295 -1.03 23.14 -0.73
N TYR A 296 -1.93 22.17 -0.95
CA TYR A 296 -2.89 22.19 -2.05
C TYR A 296 -3.82 23.41 -2.00
N TRP A 297 -4.40 23.70 -0.83
CA TRP A 297 -5.29 24.84 -0.68
C TRP A 297 -4.55 26.16 -0.87
N PHE A 298 -3.30 26.27 -0.44
CA PHE A 298 -2.49 27.46 -0.66
C PHE A 298 -2.36 27.80 -2.15
N TYR A 299 -2.01 26.83 -2.99
CA TYR A 299 -1.96 27.01 -4.44
C TYR A 299 -3.33 27.37 -5.04
N ARG A 300 -4.40 26.70 -4.60
CA ARG A 300 -5.77 27.00 -5.06
C ARG A 300 -6.22 28.42 -4.73
N LEU A 301 -5.91 28.89 -3.52
CA LEU A 301 -6.22 30.25 -3.09
C LEU A 301 -5.38 31.28 -3.85
N ALA A 302 -4.10 31.02 -4.10
CA ALA A 302 -3.24 31.89 -4.90
C ALA A 302 -3.77 32.04 -6.34
N ALA A 303 -4.05 30.92 -7.01
CA ALA A 303 -4.61 30.91 -8.36
C ALA A 303 -6.00 31.59 -8.43
N TRP A 304 -6.84 31.41 -7.42
CA TRP A 304 -8.11 32.14 -7.33
C TRP A 304 -7.90 33.65 -7.17
N TRP A 305 -6.94 34.06 -6.33
CA TRP A 305 -6.63 35.47 -6.10
C TRP A 305 -6.09 36.16 -7.36
N GLU A 306 -5.25 35.47 -8.13
CA GLU A 306 -4.72 35.98 -9.40
C GLU A 306 -5.82 36.15 -10.46
N ARG A 307 -6.68 35.15 -10.64
CA ARG A 307 -7.85 35.26 -11.54
C ARG A 307 -8.78 36.40 -11.13
N ARG A 308 -8.97 36.60 -9.83
CA ARG A 308 -9.76 37.73 -9.30
C ARG A 308 -9.08 39.08 -9.59
N ARG A 309 -7.76 39.17 -9.49
CA ARG A 309 -6.99 40.37 -9.87
C ARG A 309 -7.06 40.66 -11.37
N GLN A 310 -7.14 39.64 -12.20
CA GLN A 310 -7.25 39.75 -13.66
C GLN A 310 -8.69 40.02 -14.15
N GLY A 311 -9.68 40.01 -13.25
CA GLY A 311 -11.07 40.32 -13.57
C GLY A 311 -11.87 39.16 -14.15
N GLU A 312 -11.35 37.94 -14.13
CA GLU A 312 -11.98 36.76 -14.75
C GLU A 312 -13.06 36.09 -13.89
N VAL A 313 -13.23 36.51 -12.64
CA VAL A 313 -14.18 35.91 -11.69
C VAL A 313 -15.17 36.97 -11.19
N HIS A 314 -16.40 36.92 -11.71
CA HIS A 314 -17.54 37.65 -11.16
C HIS A 314 -18.31 36.77 -10.16
N LEU A 315 -18.73 37.38 -9.04
CA LEU A 315 -19.44 36.74 -7.92
C LEU A 315 -20.79 36.15 -8.35
#